data_AF-A0A353E9N4-F1
#
_entry.id   AF-A0A353E9N4-F1
#
_cell.length_a   1.000
_cell.length_b   1.000
_cell.length_c   1.000
_cell.angle_alpha   90.00
_cell.angle_beta   90.00
_cell.angle_gamma   90.00
#
_symmetry.space_group_name_H-M   'P 1'
#
loop_
_entity.id
_entity.type
_entity.pdbx_description
1 polymer ?
#
loop_
_entity_poly.entity_id
_entity_poly.type
_entity_poly.pdbx_seq_one_letter_code
_entity_poly.pdbx_strand_id
1 'polypeptide(L)'
;MSGPIYQGSINTGAFSATSAWLGAVKDQIKFTTFNAINSCTTNSRSLINANAAHTLLALNNNVATRLSNIKSIAKNKLPSSALFSNLNKNALSRNLLPLQVIKLVQSLRLNSLFGNTAENNQHEFGIATPHPLATEAGLQVLKEGGNAYDAAVAVTAALAVVEPFGSGLGGGGAWLLHDAEKDQSVFIDGREKAPMASTEKMYQKEDGSVDRELATNHPLAAAIPGTPAALVHVQQKYGSMSLERLLKPAIEYAEKGFPITSKYVDVLKSSYASVIPLKVLQKWPSSAGYLDHGQLPQPGWTLKQPELANTLKALAVQGRKGFYEGDIAKAMVKEVQNNGGIWTLNDLAHYDVAEREPVTFNYRDHKMTSGSLPSSGGLVMAGIFGQLDKYNYHDASEADRAHLFIEAMRNAYYQRANFMGDADFTHDTGEWLMQPSSIDAMASTIRLDKARPSSEMPLISDGTSGTQTTHFSVIDGKGNRAAVTLSLNAYFGSGFTAKGTGVLLNNEMDDFSAKPFAPNRYGLVHGEANSIEPKKRMLSSMTPTFIESDKGIAILGTPGGAKIITMVLLS
;
A
#
# COMPACT_ATOMS: atom_id res chain seq x y z
N MET A 1 34.67 -47.75 53.36
CA MET A 1 35.40 -46.56 52.87
C MET A 1 35.78 -46.91 51.44
N SER A 2 35.22 -46.35 50.36
CA SER A 2 34.80 -44.96 50.09
C SER A 2 33.94 -44.91 48.79
N GLY A 3 32.82 -44.18 48.83
CA GLY A 3 32.29 -43.32 47.73
C GLY A 3 31.58 -43.95 46.50
N PRO A 4 30.36 -43.49 46.13
CA PRO A 4 29.55 -44.08 45.04
C PRO A 4 29.64 -43.30 43.71
N ILE A 5 29.44 -44.00 42.58
CA ILE A 5 29.16 -43.39 41.26
C ILE A 5 27.86 -43.97 40.70
N TYR A 6 27.07 -43.04 40.15
CA TYR A 6 25.69 -43.09 39.69
C TYR A 6 25.38 -44.12 38.58
N GLN A 7 24.16 -44.65 38.66
CA GLN A 7 23.48 -45.45 37.64
C GLN A 7 23.02 -44.60 36.45
N GLY A 8 23.22 -45.11 35.23
CA GLY A 8 22.49 -44.73 34.03
C GLY A 8 21.77 -45.97 33.47
N SER A 9 20.44 -45.96 33.52
CA SER A 9 19.57 -46.99 32.98
C SER A 9 19.28 -46.74 31.50
N ILE A 10 19.38 -47.83 30.72
CA ILE A 10 18.98 -47.95 29.33
C ILE A 10 17.45 -48.05 29.29
N ASN A 11 16.79 -47.25 28.44
CA ASN A 11 15.39 -47.48 28.10
C ASN A 11 15.22 -47.56 26.58
N THR A 12 14.53 -48.61 26.17
CA THR A 12 14.29 -49.07 24.81
C THR A 12 13.16 -48.29 24.16
N GLY A 13 13.36 -47.84 22.92
CA GLY A 13 12.35 -47.07 22.17
C GLY A 13 12.73 -46.85 20.71
N ALA A 14 13.14 -47.91 20.01
CA ALA A 14 13.45 -47.87 18.58
C ALA A 14 12.44 -48.74 17.81
N PHE A 15 11.23 -48.23 17.57
CA PHE A 15 10.34 -48.69 16.49
C PHE A 15 9.17 -47.69 16.33
N SER A 16 9.45 -46.49 15.82
CA SER A 16 8.44 -45.63 15.17
C SER A 16 9.00 -44.54 14.24
N ALA A 17 10.32 -44.48 14.01
CA ALA A 17 10.96 -43.40 13.24
C ALA A 17 11.16 -43.69 11.74
N THR A 18 10.70 -44.82 11.21
CA THR A 18 10.94 -45.23 9.81
C THR A 18 9.75 -45.04 8.87
N SER A 19 8.55 -44.74 9.37
CA SER A 19 7.38 -44.41 8.54
C SER A 19 7.21 -42.90 8.29
N ALA A 20 7.79 -42.03 9.13
CA ALA A 20 7.76 -40.58 8.94
C ALA A 20 8.81 -40.05 7.93
N TRP A 21 9.86 -40.82 7.67
CA TRP A 21 10.94 -40.44 6.73
C TRP A 21 10.59 -40.73 5.26
N LEU A 22 9.81 -41.78 4.99
CA LEU A 22 9.36 -42.16 3.64
C LEU A 22 8.24 -41.25 3.10
N GLY A 23 7.51 -40.53 3.96
CA GLY A 23 6.57 -39.48 3.56
C GLY A 23 7.28 -38.21 3.08
N ALA A 24 8.32 -37.78 3.80
CA ALA A 24 9.07 -36.55 3.49
C ALA A 24 9.87 -36.63 2.17
N VAL A 25 10.37 -37.82 1.80
CA VAL A 25 11.11 -38.02 0.53
C VAL A 25 10.17 -37.99 -0.70
N LYS A 26 8.90 -38.36 -0.55
CA LYS A 26 7.92 -38.33 -1.65
C LYS A 26 7.43 -36.91 -1.98
N ASP A 27 7.36 -36.04 -0.98
CA ASP A 27 6.99 -34.63 -1.18
C ASP A 27 8.17 -33.79 -1.67
N GLN A 28 9.40 -34.18 -1.35
CA GLN A 28 10.61 -33.54 -1.89
C GLN A 28 10.82 -33.83 -3.38
N ILE A 29 10.46 -35.03 -3.87
CA ILE A 29 10.53 -35.40 -5.30
C ILE A 29 9.44 -34.70 -6.15
N LYS A 30 8.29 -34.36 -5.55
CA LYS A 30 7.27 -33.52 -6.24
C LYS A 30 7.69 -32.05 -6.35
N PHE A 31 8.56 -31.57 -5.46
CA PHE A 31 9.03 -30.18 -5.47
C PHE A 31 10.20 -29.95 -6.44
N THR A 32 11.07 -30.95 -6.68
CA THR A 32 12.19 -30.83 -7.64
C THR A 32 11.79 -30.96 -9.11
N THR A 33 10.58 -31.45 -9.40
CA THR A 33 10.09 -31.56 -10.80
C THR A 33 9.38 -30.27 -11.26
N PHE A 34 9.06 -29.35 -10.34
CA PHE A 34 8.39 -28.09 -10.67
C PHE A 34 9.37 -26.92 -10.91
N ASN A 35 10.64 -27.05 -10.48
CA ASN A 35 11.68 -26.01 -10.63
C ASN A 35 12.69 -26.26 -11.77
N ALA A 36 12.46 -27.26 -12.62
CA ALA A 36 13.29 -27.50 -13.82
C ALA A 36 12.75 -26.82 -15.10
N ILE A 37 11.75 -25.93 -15.00
CA ILE A 37 11.18 -25.22 -16.18
C ILE A 37 11.55 -23.73 -16.23
N ASN A 38 12.22 -23.16 -15.23
CA ASN A 38 12.59 -21.73 -15.23
C ASN A 38 14.10 -21.45 -15.19
N SER A 39 14.88 -22.22 -15.95
CA SER A 39 16.27 -21.85 -16.26
C SER A 39 16.67 -22.31 -17.67
N CYS A 40 16.18 -21.62 -18.70
CA CYS A 40 16.84 -21.58 -20.01
C CYS A 40 16.56 -20.24 -20.71
N THR A 41 17.61 -19.43 -20.66
CA THR A 41 18.05 -18.32 -21.53
C THR A 41 17.34 -18.08 -22.88
N THR A 42 17.10 -16.78 -23.14
CA THR A 42 17.14 -16.11 -24.46
C THR A 42 16.66 -16.89 -25.70
N ASN A 43 15.34 -16.89 -25.95
CA ASN A 43 14.73 -16.81 -27.29
C ASN A 43 13.19 -16.78 -27.20
N SER A 44 12.60 -15.61 -26.96
CA SER A 44 11.14 -15.46 -26.90
C SER A 44 10.59 -14.22 -27.61
N ARG A 45 11.31 -13.72 -28.63
CA ARG A 45 10.79 -12.71 -29.58
C ARG A 45 10.27 -13.28 -30.91
N SER A 46 10.42 -14.58 -31.18
CA SER A 46 9.95 -15.22 -32.44
C SER A 46 8.70 -16.10 -32.29
N LEU A 47 8.29 -16.47 -31.07
CA LEU A 47 7.12 -17.33 -30.83
C LEU A 47 5.82 -16.59 -30.49
N ILE A 48 5.88 -15.29 -30.20
CA ILE A 48 4.71 -14.45 -29.94
C ILE A 48 4.11 -13.87 -31.25
N ASN A 49 4.89 -13.77 -32.32
CA ASN A 49 4.41 -13.27 -33.62
C ASN A 49 3.75 -14.35 -34.51
N ALA A 50 3.97 -15.64 -34.25
CA ALA A 50 3.37 -16.72 -35.06
C ALA A 50 1.91 -17.05 -34.64
N ASN A 51 1.58 -16.94 -33.35
CA ASN A 51 0.22 -17.21 -32.85
C ASN A 51 -0.76 -16.04 -33.03
N ALA A 52 -0.27 -14.80 -33.12
CA ALA A 52 -1.10 -13.64 -33.47
C ALA A 52 -1.52 -13.65 -34.95
N ALA A 53 -0.63 -14.08 -35.86
CA ALA A 53 -0.92 -14.19 -37.29
C ALA A 53 -1.94 -15.31 -37.62
N HIS A 54 -1.87 -16.45 -36.92
CA HIS A 54 -2.84 -17.54 -37.11
C HIS A 54 -4.25 -17.19 -36.57
N THR A 55 -4.34 -16.39 -35.52
CA THR A 55 -5.63 -15.98 -34.92
C THR A 55 -6.29 -14.86 -35.75
N LEU A 56 -5.51 -13.95 -36.34
CA LEU A 56 -5.99 -12.92 -37.26
C LEU A 56 -6.45 -13.47 -38.63
N LEU A 57 -5.81 -14.52 -39.16
CA LEU A 57 -6.29 -15.21 -40.37
C LEU A 57 -7.59 -16.00 -40.15
N ALA A 58 -7.79 -16.58 -38.95
CA ALA A 58 -9.02 -17.31 -38.61
C ALA A 58 -10.23 -16.38 -38.40
N LEU A 59 -10.02 -15.16 -37.91
CA LEU A 59 -11.06 -14.14 -37.77
C LEU A 59 -11.46 -13.50 -39.11
N ASN A 60 -10.52 -13.33 -40.04
CA ASN A 60 -10.80 -12.72 -41.35
C ASN A 60 -11.58 -13.68 -42.29
N ASN A 61 -11.33 -14.99 -42.19
CA ASN A 61 -12.04 -16.00 -42.99
C ASN A 61 -13.50 -16.22 -42.54
N ASN A 62 -13.85 -15.93 -41.28
CA ASN A 62 -15.23 -16.04 -40.80
C ASN A 62 -16.13 -14.84 -41.21
N VAL A 63 -15.54 -13.68 -41.48
CA VAL A 63 -16.27 -12.49 -41.98
C VAL A 63 -16.48 -12.57 -43.50
N ALA A 64 -15.50 -13.08 -44.26
CA ALA A 64 -15.64 -13.30 -45.70
C ALA A 64 -16.69 -14.37 -46.05
N THR A 65 -16.85 -15.40 -45.20
CA THR A 65 -17.82 -16.49 -45.41
C THR A 65 -19.25 -16.11 -44.99
N ARG A 66 -19.43 -15.06 -44.18
CA ARG A 66 -20.76 -14.50 -43.84
C ARG A 66 -21.24 -13.39 -44.79
N LEU A 67 -20.34 -12.80 -45.58
CA LEU A 67 -20.69 -11.80 -46.61
C LEU A 67 -21.01 -12.42 -47.99
N SER A 68 -20.62 -13.67 -48.26
CA SER A 68 -21.00 -14.39 -49.49
C SER A 68 -22.44 -14.94 -49.46
N ASN A 69 -23.01 -15.20 -48.27
CA ASN A 69 -24.38 -15.71 -48.11
C ASN A 69 -25.47 -14.63 -48.15
N ILE A 70 -25.12 -13.34 -48.18
CA ILE A 70 -26.08 -12.22 -48.31
C ILE A 70 -26.24 -11.78 -49.79
N LYS A 71 -25.36 -12.24 -50.69
CA LYS A 71 -25.43 -11.91 -52.14
C LYS A 71 -26.19 -12.91 -53.01
N SER A 72 -26.74 -14.01 -52.48
CA SER A 72 -27.50 -14.99 -53.28
C SER A 72 -29.03 -14.89 -53.17
N ILE A 73 -29.58 -13.95 -52.40
CA ILE A 73 -31.05 -13.79 -52.23
C ILE A 73 -31.64 -12.67 -53.11
N ALA A 74 -30.82 -11.91 -53.85
CA ALA A 74 -31.29 -10.83 -54.71
C ALA A 74 -30.81 -10.99 -56.16
N LYS A 75 -31.35 -11.98 -56.88
CA LYS A 75 -31.37 -12.02 -58.36
C LYS A 75 -32.27 -13.15 -58.85
N ASN A 76 -33.52 -12.83 -59.20
CA ASN A 76 -34.15 -13.24 -60.46
C ASN A 76 -35.64 -12.83 -60.58
N LYS A 77 -35.99 -12.39 -61.80
CA LYS A 77 -37.32 -12.17 -62.42
C LYS A 77 -38.02 -10.84 -62.07
N LEU A 78 -38.53 -9.99 -62.99
CA LEU A 78 -38.81 -9.96 -64.45
C LEU A 78 -39.21 -8.48 -64.81
N PRO A 79 -39.59 -8.10 -66.06
CA PRO A 79 -38.77 -7.58 -67.17
C PRO A 79 -39.02 -6.08 -67.50
N SER A 80 -38.30 -5.51 -68.47
CA SER A 80 -38.62 -4.21 -69.10
C SER A 80 -38.63 -4.32 -70.63
N SER A 81 -39.70 -3.81 -71.26
CA SER A 81 -39.72 -3.43 -72.67
C SER A 81 -40.71 -2.26 -72.89
N ALA A 82 -40.36 -1.41 -73.87
CA ALA A 82 -41.16 -0.35 -74.51
C ALA A 82 -41.43 0.93 -73.67
N LEU A 83 -41.53 2.14 -74.21
CA LEU A 83 -41.12 2.82 -75.45
C LEU A 83 -41.39 4.32 -75.21
N PHE A 84 -40.87 5.16 -76.09
CA PHE A 84 -40.88 6.62 -76.09
C PHE A 84 -42.27 7.31 -76.02
N SER A 85 -42.20 8.55 -75.50
CA SER A 85 -42.87 9.79 -75.96
C SER A 85 -44.19 10.27 -75.32
N ASN A 86 -44.19 11.61 -75.21
CA ASN A 86 -45.28 12.58 -75.16
C ASN A 86 -45.70 13.23 -73.84
N LEU A 87 -45.59 14.56 -73.89
CA LEU A 87 -46.07 15.60 -72.99
C LEU A 87 -47.59 15.55 -72.84
N ASN A 88 -48.13 15.81 -71.64
CA ASN A 88 -48.69 17.12 -71.24
C ASN A 88 -49.69 17.00 -70.06
N LYS A 89 -49.74 18.09 -69.26
CA LYS A 89 -50.77 18.56 -68.31
C LYS A 89 -50.89 17.93 -66.90
N ASN A 90 -50.61 18.82 -65.94
CA ASN A 90 -51.26 19.05 -64.64
C ASN A 90 -51.54 17.84 -63.73
N ALA A 91 -50.77 17.73 -62.64
CA ALA A 91 -51.15 18.24 -61.30
C ALA A 91 -50.33 17.55 -60.20
N LEU A 92 -49.76 18.38 -59.30
CA LEU A 92 -49.47 18.11 -57.87
C LEU A 92 -48.73 16.78 -57.56
N SER A 93 -47.47 16.74 -57.12
CA SER A 93 -46.90 17.48 -55.99
C SER A 93 -45.54 16.83 -55.64
N ARG A 94 -44.59 17.64 -55.13
CA ARG A 94 -43.39 17.25 -54.36
C ARG A 94 -42.37 16.30 -55.01
N ASN A 95 -41.24 16.84 -55.46
CA ASN A 95 -39.87 16.38 -55.14
C ASN A 95 -38.85 17.19 -55.95
N LEU A 96 -38.41 18.33 -55.39
CA LEU A 96 -37.22 19.04 -55.82
C LEU A 96 -36.08 18.58 -54.92
N LEU A 97 -35.04 17.98 -55.51
CA LEU A 97 -33.62 18.10 -55.13
C LEU A 97 -32.79 17.18 -56.06
N PRO A 98 -31.93 17.76 -56.92
CA PRO A 98 -30.53 17.39 -56.82
C PRO A 98 -29.66 18.67 -56.89
N LEU A 99 -29.73 19.47 -55.83
CA LEU A 99 -28.72 20.49 -55.51
C LEU A 99 -28.05 20.22 -54.15
N GLN A 100 -28.39 19.11 -53.49
CA GLN A 100 -27.77 18.66 -52.24
C GLN A 100 -26.65 17.63 -52.43
N VAL A 101 -26.53 16.96 -53.59
CA VAL A 101 -25.50 15.92 -53.79
C VAL A 101 -24.12 16.53 -54.06
N ILE A 102 -24.05 17.71 -54.70
CA ILE A 102 -22.76 18.40 -54.96
C ILE A 102 -22.25 19.12 -53.69
N LYS A 103 -23.13 19.59 -52.81
CA LYS A 103 -22.72 20.10 -51.48
C LYS A 103 -22.26 18.97 -50.54
N LEU A 104 -22.80 17.76 -50.67
CA LEU A 104 -22.40 16.63 -49.83
C LEU A 104 -20.97 16.12 -50.16
N VAL A 105 -20.56 16.15 -51.43
CA VAL A 105 -19.22 15.71 -51.84
C VAL A 105 -18.14 16.77 -51.52
N GLN A 106 -18.48 18.07 -51.51
CA GLN A 106 -17.58 19.12 -51.04
C GLN A 106 -17.52 19.21 -49.50
N SER A 107 -18.60 18.91 -48.77
CA SER A 107 -18.54 18.78 -47.31
C SER A 107 -17.82 17.50 -46.85
N LEU A 108 -17.82 16.43 -47.66
CA LEU A 108 -17.07 15.19 -47.40
C LEU A 108 -15.57 15.28 -47.71
N ARG A 109 -15.09 16.31 -48.42
CA ARG A 109 -13.65 16.60 -48.57
C ARG A 109 -13.14 17.75 -47.69
N LEU A 110 -14.02 18.52 -47.05
CA LEU A 110 -13.64 19.46 -46.00
C LEU A 110 -13.65 18.81 -44.60
N ASN A 111 -14.45 17.77 -44.37
CA ASN A 111 -14.42 17.00 -43.12
C ASN A 111 -13.25 16.00 -43.02
N SER A 112 -12.43 15.86 -44.07
CA SER A 112 -11.17 15.10 -44.02
C SER A 112 -9.94 15.96 -43.71
N LEU A 113 -10.12 17.26 -43.45
CA LEU A 113 -9.05 18.17 -43.00
C LEU A 113 -9.32 18.77 -41.61
N PHE A 114 -10.46 18.44 -40.99
CA PHE A 114 -10.80 18.76 -39.60
C PHE A 114 -11.35 17.55 -38.84
N GLY A 115 -10.98 16.34 -39.27
CA GLY A 115 -11.24 15.09 -38.55
C GLY A 115 -9.99 14.66 -37.79
N ASN A 116 -10.11 14.61 -36.45
CA ASN A 116 -9.09 14.24 -35.46
C ASN A 116 -8.04 15.30 -35.09
N THR A 117 -8.50 16.45 -34.63
CA THR A 117 -7.88 17.12 -33.47
C THR A 117 -8.91 17.30 -32.36
N ALA A 118 -9.75 16.28 -32.12
CA ALA A 118 -9.87 15.87 -30.74
C ALA A 118 -8.49 15.33 -30.41
N GLU A 119 -7.58 16.20 -29.95
CA GLU A 119 -6.47 15.72 -29.15
C GLU A 119 -7.10 14.73 -28.19
N ASN A 120 -6.65 13.50 -28.33
CA ASN A 120 -6.81 12.50 -27.32
C ASN A 120 -6.07 13.08 -26.11
N ASN A 121 -6.68 14.05 -25.41
CA ASN A 121 -6.40 14.39 -24.04
C ASN A 121 -6.81 13.14 -23.26
N GLN A 122 -6.09 12.04 -23.50
CA GLN A 122 -5.81 11.06 -22.47
C GLN A 122 -5.34 11.94 -21.34
N HIS A 123 -6.22 12.14 -20.36
CA HIS A 123 -5.80 12.80 -19.15
C HIS A 123 -4.55 12.05 -18.69
N GLU A 124 -3.39 12.71 -18.78
CA GLU A 124 -2.08 12.10 -18.55
C GLU A 124 -1.87 11.93 -17.05
N PHE A 125 -2.70 11.09 -16.43
CA PHE A 125 -2.59 10.73 -15.03
C PHE A 125 -2.28 9.24 -14.88
N GLY A 126 -1.60 8.92 -13.79
CA GLY A 126 -1.23 7.56 -13.41
C GLY A 126 -1.64 7.28 -11.99
N ILE A 127 -2.17 6.07 -11.75
CA ILE A 127 -2.54 5.62 -10.41
C ILE A 127 -2.22 4.13 -10.26
N ALA A 128 -1.54 3.80 -9.18
CA ALA A 128 -1.22 2.43 -8.80
C ALA A 128 -1.64 2.23 -7.34
N THR A 129 -2.59 1.32 -7.10
CA THR A 129 -3.11 1.00 -5.76
C THR A 129 -3.18 -0.52 -5.60
N PRO A 130 -3.26 -1.05 -4.36
CA PRO A 130 -3.32 -2.50 -4.11
C PRO A 130 -4.69 -3.11 -4.41
N HIS A 131 -5.73 -2.31 -4.67
CA HIS A 131 -7.11 -2.77 -4.80
C HIS A 131 -7.86 -2.06 -5.94
N PRO A 132 -8.53 -2.81 -6.84
CA PRO A 132 -9.16 -2.23 -8.03
C PRO A 132 -10.23 -1.16 -7.71
N LEU A 133 -11.06 -1.36 -6.67
CA LEU A 133 -12.06 -0.36 -6.24
C LEU A 133 -11.44 0.95 -5.73
N ALA A 134 -10.22 0.90 -5.16
CA ALA A 134 -9.51 2.10 -4.73
C ALA A 134 -8.91 2.82 -5.95
N THR A 135 -8.35 2.07 -6.90
CA THR A 135 -7.96 2.60 -8.21
C THR A 135 -9.13 3.27 -8.92
N GLU A 136 -10.31 2.65 -8.92
CA GLU A 136 -11.53 3.20 -9.51
C GLU A 136 -11.94 4.52 -8.85
N ALA A 137 -11.91 4.60 -7.52
CA ALA A 137 -12.22 5.83 -6.78
C ALA A 137 -11.28 6.98 -7.16
N GLY A 138 -9.96 6.73 -7.22
CA GLY A 138 -8.99 7.74 -7.63
C GLY A 138 -9.13 8.16 -9.10
N LEU A 139 -9.32 7.19 -10.01
CA LEU A 139 -9.56 7.47 -11.43
C LEU A 139 -10.82 8.30 -11.65
N GLN A 140 -11.89 8.02 -10.89
CA GLN A 140 -13.12 8.80 -10.98
C GLN A 140 -12.86 10.27 -10.63
N VAL A 141 -12.15 10.53 -9.51
CA VAL A 141 -11.81 11.89 -9.09
C VAL A 141 -10.97 12.63 -10.13
N LEU A 142 -9.94 11.98 -10.68
CA LEU A 142 -9.07 12.58 -11.70
C LEU A 142 -9.84 12.90 -12.99
N LYS A 143 -10.74 12.01 -13.43
CA LYS A 143 -11.60 12.23 -14.62
C LYS A 143 -12.60 13.36 -14.42
N GLU A 144 -12.99 13.62 -13.18
CA GLU A 144 -13.89 14.72 -12.81
C GLU A 144 -13.16 16.06 -12.65
N GLY A 145 -11.84 16.10 -12.90
CA GLY A 145 -11.01 17.30 -12.85
C GLY A 145 -10.30 17.52 -11.51
N GLY A 146 -10.31 16.55 -10.60
CA GLY A 146 -9.54 16.60 -9.36
C GLY A 146 -8.05 16.46 -9.62
N ASN A 147 -7.23 16.92 -8.67
CA ASN A 147 -5.78 16.81 -8.75
C ASN A 147 -5.26 15.51 -8.08
N ALA A 148 -3.93 15.29 -8.10
CA ALA A 148 -3.33 14.11 -7.48
C ALA A 148 -3.63 13.98 -5.98
N TYR A 149 -3.80 15.10 -5.26
CA TYR A 149 -4.09 15.12 -3.83
C TYR A 149 -5.54 14.76 -3.54
N ASP A 150 -6.48 15.26 -4.34
CA ASP A 150 -7.89 14.86 -4.32
C ASP A 150 -8.04 13.35 -4.51
N ALA A 151 -7.34 12.82 -5.53
CA ALA A 151 -7.31 11.38 -5.80
C ALA A 151 -6.68 10.60 -4.63
N ALA A 152 -5.62 11.12 -4.00
CA ALA A 152 -5.03 10.48 -2.82
C ALA A 152 -6.01 10.40 -1.64
N VAL A 153 -6.80 11.45 -1.38
CA VAL A 153 -7.86 11.45 -0.36
C VAL A 153 -8.91 10.38 -0.65
N ALA A 154 -9.39 10.31 -1.89
CA ALA A 154 -10.39 9.31 -2.30
C ALA A 154 -9.87 7.87 -2.23
N VAL A 155 -8.62 7.64 -2.65
CA VAL A 155 -7.96 6.33 -2.59
C VAL A 155 -7.75 5.89 -1.14
N THR A 156 -7.23 6.76 -0.28
CA THR A 156 -7.07 6.48 1.16
C THR A 156 -8.41 6.11 1.79
N ALA A 157 -9.48 6.87 1.53
CA ALA A 157 -10.81 6.58 2.07
C ALA A 157 -11.36 5.25 1.54
N ALA A 158 -11.17 4.95 0.25
CA ALA A 158 -11.59 3.68 -0.34
C ALA A 158 -10.83 2.49 0.26
N LEU A 159 -9.50 2.60 0.42
CA LEU A 159 -8.67 1.56 1.03
C LEU A 159 -9.05 1.28 2.48
N ALA A 160 -9.46 2.30 3.24
CA ALA A 160 -9.99 2.11 4.59
C ALA A 160 -11.24 1.22 4.65
N VAL A 161 -11.94 1.05 3.53
CA VAL A 161 -13.13 0.20 3.40
C VAL A 161 -12.80 -1.15 2.73
N VAL A 162 -12.08 -1.12 1.61
CA VAL A 162 -11.89 -2.30 0.75
C VAL A 162 -10.67 -3.14 1.13
N GLU A 163 -9.73 -2.57 1.86
CA GLU A 163 -8.54 -3.25 2.39
C GLU A 163 -8.42 -3.03 3.93
N PRO A 164 -9.45 -3.36 4.72
CA PRO A 164 -9.48 -3.05 6.16
C PRO A 164 -8.43 -3.81 6.97
N PHE A 165 -7.77 -4.79 6.35
CA PHE A 165 -6.65 -5.50 6.95
C PHE A 165 -5.33 -4.71 6.86
N GLY A 166 -5.15 -3.84 5.87
CA GLY A 166 -3.87 -3.15 5.61
C GLY A 166 -3.86 -1.69 6.04
N SER A 167 -5.02 -1.04 6.04
CA SER A 167 -5.20 0.38 6.42
C SER A 167 -6.63 0.63 6.89
N GLY A 168 -6.87 1.78 7.53
CA GLY A 168 -8.19 2.15 8.02
C GLY A 168 -8.25 3.54 8.62
N LEU A 169 -9.47 4.03 8.89
CA LEU A 169 -9.67 5.29 9.64
C LEU A 169 -9.14 5.21 11.07
N GLY A 170 -8.98 4.01 11.63
CA GLY A 170 -8.39 3.78 12.93
C GLY A 170 -6.87 3.65 12.92
N GLY A 171 -6.19 3.96 11.81
CA GLY A 171 -4.73 3.95 11.68
C GLY A 171 -4.14 5.32 11.35
N GLY A 172 -2.97 5.30 10.74
CA GLY A 172 -2.20 6.47 10.34
C GLY A 172 -1.37 6.21 9.10
N GLY A 173 -0.54 7.17 8.74
CA GLY A 173 0.23 7.07 7.52
C GLY A 173 1.17 8.23 7.25
N ALA A 174 1.76 8.17 6.06
CA ALA A 174 2.80 9.04 5.56
C ALA A 174 2.44 9.44 4.12
N TRP A 175 2.15 10.73 3.90
CA TRP A 175 1.88 11.27 2.56
C TRP A 175 3.05 12.15 2.15
N LEU A 176 3.80 11.72 1.14
CA LEU A 176 4.74 12.59 0.45
C LEU A 176 4.03 13.20 -0.76
N LEU A 177 3.90 14.52 -0.76
CA LEU A 177 3.23 15.28 -1.81
C LEU A 177 4.25 16.14 -2.54
N HIS A 178 4.05 16.37 -3.84
CA HIS A 178 4.82 17.32 -4.63
C HIS A 178 3.89 18.19 -5.46
N ASP A 179 4.10 19.50 -5.37
CA ASP A 179 3.46 20.57 -6.14
C ASP A 179 4.38 20.93 -7.29
N ALA A 180 3.94 20.59 -8.51
CA ALA A 180 4.75 20.76 -9.72
C ALA A 180 4.84 22.22 -10.17
N GLU A 181 3.86 23.05 -9.84
CA GLU A 181 3.89 24.48 -10.17
C GLU A 181 4.93 25.21 -9.30
N LYS A 182 5.01 24.83 -8.02
CA LYS A 182 5.96 25.41 -7.06
C LYS A 182 7.32 24.71 -7.02
N ASP A 183 7.44 23.54 -7.67
CA ASP A 183 8.58 22.63 -7.53
C ASP A 183 8.92 22.35 -6.05
N GLN A 184 7.89 22.10 -5.24
CA GLN A 184 8.04 21.91 -3.80
C GLN A 184 7.40 20.60 -3.34
N SER A 185 8.13 19.85 -2.54
CA SER A 185 7.64 18.64 -1.88
C SER A 185 7.37 18.90 -0.39
N VAL A 186 6.35 18.25 0.15
CA VAL A 186 6.00 18.31 1.58
C VAL A 186 5.68 16.91 2.09
N PHE A 187 6.08 16.62 3.33
CA PHE A 187 5.76 15.37 4.01
C PHE A 187 4.66 15.61 5.05
N ILE A 188 3.48 15.03 4.83
CA ILE A 188 2.39 15.05 5.80
C ILE A 188 2.51 13.82 6.70
N ASP A 189 2.88 14.08 7.95
CA ASP A 189 2.95 13.10 9.02
C ASP A 189 1.59 12.96 9.69
N GLY A 190 0.83 11.97 9.21
CA GLY A 190 -0.42 11.51 9.82
C GLY A 190 -0.21 10.26 10.66
N ARG A 191 0.97 10.07 11.26
CA ARG A 191 1.26 8.98 12.19
C ARG A 191 0.45 9.13 13.46
N GLU A 192 0.08 8.01 14.05
CA GLU A 192 -0.68 7.95 15.29
C GLU A 192 0.11 8.50 16.49
N LYS A 193 -0.59 9.09 17.46
CA LYS A 193 0.01 9.60 18.71
C LYS A 193 -0.33 8.69 19.88
N ALA A 194 0.63 8.43 20.75
CA ALA A 194 0.37 7.78 22.03
C ALA A 194 -0.69 8.55 22.83
N PRO A 195 -1.71 7.87 23.42
CA PRO A 195 -2.64 8.51 24.34
C PRO A 195 -1.92 9.26 25.47
N MET A 196 -2.53 10.32 25.99
CA MET A 196 -1.94 11.14 27.05
C MET A 196 -1.68 10.37 28.35
N ALA A 197 -2.40 9.28 28.58
CA ALA A 197 -2.21 8.40 29.73
C ALA A 197 -1.17 7.28 29.50
N SER A 198 -0.51 7.24 28.34
CA SER A 198 0.53 6.25 28.06
C SER A 198 1.72 6.37 29.01
N THR A 199 2.32 5.24 29.38
CA THR A 199 3.51 5.21 30.22
C THR A 199 4.52 4.24 29.62
N GLU A 200 5.81 4.48 29.87
CA GLU A 200 6.91 3.65 29.38
C GLU A 200 6.73 2.15 29.69
N LYS A 201 6.14 1.84 30.86
CA LYS A 201 6.01 0.47 31.38
C LYS A 201 4.61 -0.12 31.22
N MET A 202 3.72 0.50 30.44
CA MET A 202 2.31 0.08 30.35
C MET A 202 2.09 -1.35 29.81
N TYR A 203 3.10 -1.93 29.16
CA TYR A 203 3.09 -3.32 28.67
C TYR A 203 4.03 -4.25 29.43
N GLN A 204 4.68 -3.79 30.52
CA GLN A 204 5.58 -4.63 31.30
C GLN A 204 4.81 -5.38 32.39
N LYS A 205 5.08 -6.68 32.51
CA LYS A 205 4.63 -7.51 33.63
C LYS A 205 5.51 -7.27 34.86
N GLU A 206 5.09 -7.80 36.01
CA GLU A 206 5.84 -7.69 37.27
C GLU A 206 7.27 -8.24 37.17
N ASP A 207 7.49 -9.27 36.35
CA ASP A 207 8.81 -9.86 36.09
C ASP A 207 9.67 -9.06 35.08
N GLY A 208 9.16 -7.94 34.56
CA GLY A 208 9.84 -7.09 33.59
C GLY A 208 9.84 -7.63 32.16
N SER A 209 9.08 -8.68 31.86
CA SER A 209 8.80 -9.15 30.50
C SER A 209 7.64 -8.35 29.87
N VAL A 210 7.58 -8.33 28.53
CA VAL A 210 6.53 -7.60 27.79
C VAL A 210 5.30 -8.47 27.60
N ASP A 211 4.12 -7.95 27.96
CA ASP A 211 2.83 -8.53 27.59
C ASP A 211 2.48 -8.21 26.14
N ARG A 212 2.78 -9.18 25.26
CA ARG A 212 2.51 -9.04 23.82
C ARG A 212 1.05 -8.99 23.47
N GLU A 213 0.18 -9.61 24.26
CA GLU A 213 -1.25 -9.60 23.96
C GLU A 213 -1.82 -8.18 24.18
N LEU A 214 -1.41 -7.51 25.27
CA LEU A 214 -1.75 -6.12 25.53
C LEU A 214 -1.12 -5.15 24.51
N ALA A 215 0.11 -5.42 24.07
CA ALA A 215 0.83 -4.58 23.12
C ALA A 215 0.36 -4.75 21.66
N THR A 216 -0.32 -5.85 21.30
CA THR A 216 -0.65 -6.13 19.89
C THR A 216 -2.11 -6.44 19.59
N ASN A 217 -2.85 -7.13 20.47
CA ASN A 217 -4.18 -7.69 20.18
C ASN A 217 -5.24 -7.20 21.19
N HIS A 218 -5.11 -5.94 21.61
CA HIS A 218 -5.93 -5.33 22.66
C HIS A 218 -6.17 -3.85 22.34
N PRO A 219 -7.30 -3.23 22.75
CA PRO A 219 -7.54 -1.79 22.59
C PRO A 219 -6.44 -0.90 23.19
N LEU A 220 -5.74 -1.39 24.21
CA LEU A 220 -4.59 -0.72 24.82
C LEU A 220 -3.40 -0.56 23.85
N ALA A 221 -3.31 -1.38 22.81
CA ALA A 221 -2.29 -1.29 21.76
C ALA A 221 -2.55 -0.14 20.77
N ALA A 222 -3.74 0.45 20.79
CA ALA A 222 -4.14 1.44 19.80
C ALA A 222 -3.64 2.84 20.19
N ALA A 223 -2.90 3.45 19.27
CA ALA A 223 -2.57 4.87 19.31
C ALA A 223 -3.69 5.71 18.68
N ILE A 224 -3.73 7.01 18.96
CA ILE A 224 -4.77 7.91 18.44
C ILE A 224 -4.67 8.02 16.92
N PRO A 225 -5.73 7.67 16.15
CA PRO A 225 -5.66 7.58 14.69
C PRO A 225 -5.37 8.91 14.01
N GLY A 226 -4.53 8.85 12.97
CA GLY A 226 -4.13 10.01 12.17
C GLY A 226 -4.72 10.13 10.79
N THR A 227 -5.13 9.01 10.19
CA THR A 227 -5.70 8.97 8.83
C THR A 227 -6.86 9.96 8.63
N PRO A 228 -7.86 10.06 9.53
CA PRO A 228 -8.99 10.98 9.32
C PRO A 228 -8.57 12.45 9.32
N ALA A 229 -7.61 12.84 10.16
CA ALA A 229 -7.08 14.20 10.17
C ALA A 229 -6.24 14.49 8.92
N ALA A 230 -5.44 13.52 8.45
CA ALA A 230 -4.66 13.67 7.22
C ALA A 230 -5.54 13.84 5.98
N LEU A 231 -6.64 13.07 5.87
CA LEU A 231 -7.62 13.23 4.79
C LEU A 231 -8.19 14.66 4.74
N VAL A 232 -8.60 15.18 5.89
CA VAL A 232 -9.15 16.54 6.00
C VAL A 232 -8.09 17.59 5.68
N HIS A 233 -6.88 17.44 6.24
CA HIS A 233 -5.79 18.39 6.03
C HIS A 233 -5.35 18.45 4.57
N VAL A 234 -5.14 17.29 3.94
CA VAL A 234 -4.73 17.21 2.53
C VAL A 234 -5.81 17.81 1.63
N GLN A 235 -7.08 17.47 1.86
CA GLN A 235 -8.20 18.05 1.11
C GLN A 235 -8.28 19.57 1.26
N GLN A 236 -8.17 20.09 2.49
CA GLN A 236 -8.32 21.52 2.75
C GLN A 236 -7.20 22.37 2.18
N LYS A 237 -5.96 21.86 2.22
CA LYS A 237 -4.78 22.66 1.86
C LYS A 237 -4.28 22.43 0.42
N TYR A 238 -4.43 21.22 -0.10
CA TYR A 238 -3.91 20.83 -1.41
C TYR A 238 -5.02 20.40 -2.38
N GLY A 239 -6.15 19.90 -1.86
CA GLY A 239 -7.28 19.47 -2.67
C GLY A 239 -8.01 20.61 -3.39
N SER A 240 -8.74 20.26 -4.43
CA SER A 240 -9.60 21.16 -5.21
C SER A 240 -11.09 20.79 -5.11
N MET A 241 -11.42 19.62 -4.57
CA MET A 241 -12.79 19.12 -4.42
C MET A 241 -13.23 19.05 -2.95
N SER A 242 -14.55 19.04 -2.71
CA SER A 242 -15.09 18.89 -1.36
C SER A 242 -14.86 17.49 -0.81
N LEU A 243 -14.67 17.40 0.51
CA LEU A 243 -14.49 16.12 1.20
C LEU A 243 -15.69 15.17 0.98
N GLU A 244 -16.91 15.71 0.92
CA GLU A 244 -18.12 14.95 0.55
C GLU A 244 -18.01 14.27 -0.81
N ARG A 245 -17.43 14.96 -1.80
CA ARG A 245 -17.23 14.38 -3.13
C ARG A 245 -16.17 13.28 -3.08
N LEU A 246 -15.05 13.53 -2.41
CA LEU A 246 -13.90 12.63 -2.36
C LEU A 246 -14.19 11.34 -1.58
N LEU A 247 -14.98 11.40 -0.52
CA LEU A 247 -15.30 10.24 0.32
C LEU A 247 -16.49 9.44 -0.20
N LYS A 248 -17.26 9.97 -1.18
CA LYS A 248 -18.46 9.34 -1.70
C LYS A 248 -18.24 7.88 -2.16
N PRO A 249 -17.20 7.52 -2.94
CA PRO A 249 -16.98 6.13 -3.33
C PRO A 249 -16.80 5.19 -2.14
N ALA A 250 -16.01 5.60 -1.14
CA ALA A 250 -15.78 4.83 0.07
C ALA A 250 -17.07 4.61 0.88
N ILE A 251 -17.89 5.66 1.02
CA ILE A 251 -19.21 5.58 1.67
C ILE A 251 -20.07 4.54 0.94
N GLU A 252 -20.16 4.62 -0.39
CA GLU A 252 -20.97 3.69 -1.17
C GLU A 252 -20.48 2.23 -1.06
N TYR A 253 -19.17 2.00 -1.09
CA TYR A 253 -18.58 0.66 -0.90
C TYR A 253 -18.89 0.11 0.50
N ALA A 254 -18.84 0.96 1.54
CA ALA A 254 -19.12 0.55 2.91
C ALA A 254 -20.61 0.21 3.11
N GLU A 255 -21.53 0.98 2.52
CA GLU A 255 -22.97 0.78 2.65
C GLU A 255 -23.50 -0.40 1.83
N LYS A 256 -23.18 -0.41 0.53
CA LYS A 256 -23.68 -1.42 -0.42
C LYS A 256 -22.93 -2.73 -0.26
N GLY A 257 -21.69 -2.66 0.21
CA GLY A 257 -20.76 -3.77 0.32
C GLY A 257 -20.06 -4.08 -0.99
N PHE A 258 -19.03 -4.90 -0.89
CA PHE A 258 -18.23 -5.37 -2.02
C PHE A 258 -17.83 -6.83 -1.80
N PRO A 259 -17.62 -7.61 -2.88
CA PRO A 259 -17.15 -8.99 -2.78
C PRO A 259 -15.68 -9.01 -2.34
N ILE A 260 -15.37 -9.77 -1.30
CA ILE A 260 -13.98 -9.95 -0.86
C ILE A 260 -13.20 -10.83 -1.84
N THR A 261 -11.89 -10.61 -1.91
CA THR A 261 -10.97 -11.35 -2.79
C THR A 261 -10.34 -12.55 -2.09
N SER A 262 -9.69 -13.44 -2.85
CA SER A 262 -8.87 -14.52 -2.26
C SER A 262 -7.77 -13.98 -1.36
N LYS A 263 -7.14 -12.84 -1.72
CA LYS A 263 -6.13 -12.17 -0.88
C LYS A 263 -6.67 -11.85 0.52
N TYR A 264 -7.92 -11.38 0.63
CA TYR A 264 -8.54 -11.11 1.93
C TYR A 264 -8.63 -12.38 2.79
N VAL A 265 -9.03 -13.50 2.19
CA VAL A 265 -9.12 -14.80 2.87
C VAL A 265 -7.73 -15.32 3.25
N ASP A 266 -6.73 -15.16 2.39
CA ASP A 266 -5.35 -15.54 2.65
C ASP A 266 -4.76 -14.72 3.82
N VAL A 267 -5.06 -13.43 3.89
CA VAL A 267 -4.67 -12.56 5.01
C VAL A 267 -5.31 -13.06 6.32
N LEU A 268 -6.60 -13.39 6.33
CA LEU A 268 -7.26 -13.93 7.53
C LEU A 268 -6.65 -15.24 8.03
N LYS A 269 -6.18 -16.09 7.11
CA LYS A 269 -5.50 -17.36 7.42
C LYS A 269 -4.02 -17.20 7.75
N SER A 270 -3.40 -16.11 7.33
CA SER A 270 -1.97 -15.90 7.48
C SER A 270 -1.55 -16.05 8.94
N SER A 271 -0.38 -16.64 9.15
CA SER A 271 0.25 -16.71 10.46
C SER A 271 1.51 -15.85 10.41
N TYR A 272 1.49 -14.72 11.11
CA TYR A 272 2.65 -13.85 11.24
C TYR A 272 3.01 -13.66 12.70
N ALA A 273 4.27 -14.00 13.05
CA ALA A 273 4.73 -14.06 14.43
C ALA A 273 3.79 -14.90 15.34
N SER A 274 3.30 -16.03 14.83
CA SER A 274 2.35 -16.95 15.51
C SER A 274 0.96 -16.37 15.80
N VAL A 275 0.64 -15.19 15.26
CA VAL A 275 -0.68 -14.57 15.39
C VAL A 275 -1.45 -14.76 14.08
N ILE A 276 -2.69 -15.21 14.21
CA ILE A 276 -3.60 -15.48 13.09
C ILE A 276 -4.72 -14.42 13.14
N PRO A 277 -4.86 -13.53 12.14
CA PRO A 277 -5.85 -12.45 12.19
C PRO A 277 -7.29 -12.92 12.41
N LEU A 278 -7.68 -14.07 11.85
CA LEU A 278 -8.98 -14.69 12.13
C LEU A 278 -9.23 -14.87 13.64
N LYS A 279 -8.24 -15.38 14.38
CA LYS A 279 -8.39 -15.60 15.83
C LYS A 279 -8.45 -14.29 16.62
N VAL A 280 -7.69 -13.28 16.19
CA VAL A 280 -7.70 -11.96 16.82
C VAL A 280 -9.07 -11.30 16.64
N LEU A 281 -9.66 -11.38 15.43
CA LEU A 281 -10.99 -10.85 15.18
C LEU A 281 -12.08 -11.61 15.96
N GLN A 282 -11.98 -12.95 16.04
CA GLN A 282 -12.93 -13.78 16.79
C GLN A 282 -12.96 -13.50 18.30
N LYS A 283 -11.89 -12.93 18.86
CA LYS A 283 -11.82 -12.49 20.26
C LYS A 283 -12.83 -11.37 20.56
N TRP A 284 -13.15 -10.54 19.56
CA TRP A 284 -13.92 -9.31 19.74
C TRP A 284 -15.28 -9.41 19.04
N PRO A 285 -16.40 -9.49 19.78
CA PRO A 285 -17.73 -9.52 19.18
C PRO A 285 -18.02 -8.31 18.27
N SER A 286 -17.42 -7.15 18.57
CA SER A 286 -17.54 -5.94 17.75
C SER A 286 -16.89 -6.06 16.37
N SER A 287 -15.98 -7.01 16.18
CA SER A 287 -15.29 -7.26 14.92
C SER A 287 -15.90 -8.40 14.09
N ALA A 288 -17.03 -8.96 14.54
CA ALA A 288 -17.72 -10.04 13.85
C ALA A 288 -18.14 -9.67 12.41
N GLY A 289 -18.30 -8.38 12.10
CA GLY A 289 -18.64 -7.89 10.75
C GLY A 289 -17.60 -8.20 9.67
N TYR A 290 -16.35 -8.53 10.04
CA TYR A 290 -15.30 -8.94 9.10
C TYR A 290 -15.32 -10.43 8.75
N LEU A 291 -16.22 -11.19 9.38
CA LEU A 291 -16.31 -12.65 9.33
C LEU A 291 -17.72 -13.08 8.91
N ASP A 292 -17.83 -14.23 8.24
CA ASP A 292 -19.11 -14.80 7.85
C ASP A 292 -19.69 -15.60 9.02
N HIS A 293 -20.64 -15.02 9.75
CA HIS A 293 -21.20 -15.60 10.99
C HIS A 293 -20.12 -16.02 12.01
N GLY A 294 -19.08 -15.19 12.15
CA GLY A 294 -17.94 -15.46 13.04
C GLY A 294 -16.95 -16.50 12.50
N GLN A 295 -17.17 -17.02 11.29
CA GLN A 295 -16.30 -17.96 10.61
C GLN A 295 -15.52 -17.28 9.48
N LEU A 296 -14.51 -17.98 8.98
CA LEU A 296 -13.74 -17.54 7.82
C LEU A 296 -14.67 -17.39 6.59
N PRO A 297 -14.78 -16.19 5.99
CA PRO A 297 -15.57 -15.99 4.79
C PRO A 297 -14.91 -16.62 3.56
N GLN A 298 -15.71 -16.92 2.53
CA GLN A 298 -15.21 -17.40 1.24
C GLN A 298 -15.00 -16.25 0.25
N PRO A 299 -14.08 -16.39 -0.72
CA PRO A 299 -13.95 -15.39 -1.79
C PRO A 299 -15.31 -15.13 -2.48
N GLY A 300 -15.62 -13.86 -2.74
CA GLY A 300 -16.92 -13.43 -3.25
C GLY A 300 -17.98 -13.14 -2.18
N TRP A 301 -17.76 -13.48 -0.91
CA TRP A 301 -18.62 -13.05 0.19
C TRP A 301 -18.68 -11.52 0.25
N THR A 302 -19.87 -10.96 0.45
CA THR A 302 -20.07 -9.50 0.43
C THR A 302 -19.84 -8.91 1.81
N LEU A 303 -18.74 -8.18 1.97
CA LEU A 303 -18.46 -7.43 3.19
C LEU A 303 -19.23 -6.11 3.18
N LYS A 304 -20.06 -5.87 4.20
CA LYS A 304 -20.79 -4.61 4.43
C LYS A 304 -20.35 -3.97 5.74
N GLN A 305 -20.18 -2.65 5.74
CA GLN A 305 -19.66 -1.89 6.86
C GLN A 305 -20.52 -0.63 7.12
N PRO A 306 -21.82 -0.78 7.48
CA PRO A 306 -22.73 0.35 7.61
C PRO A 306 -22.35 1.33 8.72
N GLU A 307 -21.74 0.87 9.81
CA GLU A 307 -21.24 1.77 10.86
C GLU A 307 -20.07 2.62 10.36
N LEU A 308 -19.13 2.03 9.62
CA LEU A 308 -18.02 2.75 9.00
C LEU A 308 -18.52 3.76 7.97
N ALA A 309 -19.56 3.41 7.19
CA ALA A 309 -20.19 4.35 6.26
C ALA A 309 -20.74 5.58 6.98
N ASN A 310 -21.38 5.41 8.15
CA ASN A 310 -21.86 6.55 8.94
C ASN A 310 -20.70 7.41 9.45
N THR A 311 -19.60 6.80 9.87
CA THR A 311 -18.37 7.52 10.26
C THR A 311 -17.77 8.30 9.09
N LEU A 312 -17.69 7.70 7.90
CA LEU A 312 -17.21 8.36 6.68
C LEU A 312 -18.13 9.52 6.27
N LYS A 313 -19.46 9.38 6.41
CA LYS A 313 -20.41 10.48 6.17
C LYS A 313 -20.23 11.63 7.15
N ALA A 314 -20.04 11.32 8.44
CA ALA A 314 -19.78 12.35 9.43
C ALA A 314 -18.48 13.10 9.14
N LEU A 315 -17.40 12.37 8.79
CA LEU A 315 -16.13 12.95 8.37
C LEU A 315 -16.31 13.82 7.11
N ALA A 316 -17.03 13.34 6.10
CA ALA A 316 -17.31 14.04 4.86
C ALA A 316 -18.02 15.39 5.08
N VAL A 317 -19.04 15.42 5.93
CA VAL A 317 -19.88 16.61 6.16
C VAL A 317 -19.27 17.56 7.20
N GLN A 318 -18.70 17.02 8.26
CA GLN A 318 -18.26 17.80 9.43
C GLN A 318 -16.73 18.00 9.48
N GLY A 319 -16.01 17.48 8.48
CA GLY A 319 -14.55 17.45 8.46
C GLY A 319 -14.00 16.78 9.71
N ARG A 320 -12.93 17.35 10.26
CA ARG A 320 -12.24 16.84 11.46
C ARG A 320 -13.20 16.56 12.63
N LYS A 321 -14.20 17.42 12.85
CA LYS A 321 -15.14 17.26 13.97
C LYS A 321 -15.98 15.98 13.88
N GLY A 322 -16.24 15.50 12.66
CA GLY A 322 -17.02 14.28 12.43
C GLY A 322 -16.37 13.00 12.95
N PHE A 323 -15.06 13.02 13.21
CA PHE A 323 -14.33 11.88 13.76
C PHE A 323 -13.81 12.13 15.18
N TYR A 324 -13.25 13.32 15.43
CA TYR A 324 -12.52 13.62 16.67
C TYR A 324 -13.37 14.29 17.76
N GLU A 325 -14.60 14.68 17.44
CA GLU A 325 -15.56 15.27 18.36
C GLU A 325 -16.94 14.60 18.23
N GLY A 326 -17.92 15.05 19.02
CA GLY A 326 -19.30 14.60 18.89
C GLY A 326 -19.52 13.14 19.27
N ASP A 327 -20.54 12.53 18.68
CA ASP A 327 -21.04 11.23 19.14
C ASP A 327 -20.17 10.05 18.68
N ILE A 328 -19.50 10.16 17.53
CA ILE A 328 -18.53 9.15 17.08
C ILE A 328 -17.32 9.12 18.01
N ALA A 329 -16.75 10.28 18.36
CA ALA A 329 -15.64 10.35 19.32
C ALA A 329 -16.02 9.79 20.70
N LYS A 330 -17.21 10.13 21.21
CA LYS A 330 -17.74 9.59 22.48
C LYS A 330 -17.93 8.08 22.41
N ALA A 331 -18.47 7.55 21.32
CA ALA A 331 -18.67 6.12 21.14
C ALA A 331 -17.32 5.38 21.09
N MET A 332 -16.34 5.90 20.34
CA MET A 332 -15.00 5.31 20.28
C MET A 332 -14.34 5.26 21.65
N VAL A 333 -14.27 6.39 22.36
CA VAL A 333 -13.63 6.47 23.68
C VAL A 333 -14.33 5.55 24.69
N LYS A 334 -15.67 5.54 24.69
CA LYS A 334 -16.45 4.65 25.56
C LYS A 334 -16.13 3.18 25.31
N GLU A 335 -16.12 2.74 24.06
CA GLU A 335 -15.84 1.34 23.71
C GLU A 335 -14.39 0.95 24.02
N VAL A 336 -13.44 1.84 23.77
CA VAL A 336 -12.02 1.63 24.14
C VAL A 336 -11.88 1.46 25.65
N GLN A 337 -12.44 2.37 26.45
CA GLN A 337 -12.37 2.32 27.90
C GLN A 337 -13.06 1.10 28.51
N ASN A 338 -14.26 0.75 28.02
CA ASN A 338 -15.01 -0.42 28.46
C ASN A 338 -14.24 -1.74 28.25
N ASN A 339 -13.30 -1.75 27.30
CA ASN A 339 -12.48 -2.91 26.96
C ASN A 339 -11.01 -2.73 27.36
N GLY A 340 -10.73 -1.88 28.36
CA GLY A 340 -9.42 -1.77 29.01
C GLY A 340 -8.37 -0.93 28.26
N GLY A 341 -8.78 -0.12 27.28
CA GLY A 341 -7.93 0.90 26.68
C GLY A 341 -7.98 2.23 27.46
N ILE A 342 -7.07 3.13 27.13
CA ILE A 342 -6.79 4.35 27.90
C ILE A 342 -7.12 5.64 27.17
N TRP A 343 -7.84 5.57 26.05
CA TRP A 343 -8.22 6.76 25.30
C TRP A 343 -9.17 7.64 26.11
N THR A 344 -9.10 8.93 25.87
CA THR A 344 -9.97 9.97 26.38
C THR A 344 -10.46 10.84 25.24
N LEU A 345 -11.55 11.58 25.45
CA LEU A 345 -11.98 12.59 24.47
C LEU A 345 -10.91 13.67 24.26
N ASN A 346 -10.11 13.94 25.28
CA ASN A 346 -9.02 14.90 25.20
C ASN A 346 -7.93 14.45 24.24
N ASP A 347 -7.65 13.14 24.17
CA ASP A 347 -6.70 12.56 23.22
C ASP A 347 -7.15 12.79 21.77
N LEU A 348 -8.42 12.51 21.47
CA LEU A 348 -8.98 12.72 20.13
C LEU A 348 -8.98 14.21 19.75
N ALA A 349 -9.45 15.07 20.66
CA ALA A 349 -9.54 16.51 20.41
C ALA A 349 -8.19 17.13 20.06
N HIS A 350 -7.11 16.71 20.75
CA HIS A 350 -5.76 17.25 20.59
C HIS A 350 -4.88 16.50 19.59
N TYR A 351 -5.43 15.56 18.81
CA TYR A 351 -4.67 15.01 17.69
C TYR A 351 -4.49 16.05 16.59
N ASP A 352 -3.29 16.10 16.00
CA ASP A 352 -2.97 16.96 14.86
C ASP A 352 -2.02 16.22 13.92
N VAL A 353 -2.10 16.55 12.64
CA VAL A 353 -1.10 16.16 11.64
C VAL A 353 0.03 17.17 11.64
N ALA A 354 1.25 16.71 11.36
CA ALA A 354 2.39 17.59 11.16
C ALA A 354 2.74 17.67 9.68
N GLU A 355 3.11 18.86 9.21
CA GLU A 355 3.82 19.01 7.95
C GLU A 355 5.31 19.12 8.25
N ARG A 356 6.10 18.35 7.52
CA ARG A 356 7.54 18.26 7.70
C ARG A 356 8.24 18.46 6.37
N GLU A 357 9.42 19.04 6.43
CA GLU A 357 10.31 19.08 5.27
C GLU A 357 10.78 17.64 4.95
N PRO A 358 10.65 17.19 3.70
CA PRO A 358 11.05 15.85 3.33
C PRO A 358 12.58 15.72 3.28
N VAL A 359 13.07 14.51 3.48
CA VAL A 359 14.49 14.20 3.31
C VAL A 359 14.78 14.13 1.83
N THR A 360 15.74 14.95 1.37
CA THR A 360 16.18 14.97 -0.03
C THR A 360 17.68 14.71 -0.11
N PHE A 361 18.08 13.82 -1.00
CA PHE A 361 19.47 13.53 -1.28
C PHE A 361 19.65 13.14 -2.75
N ASN A 362 20.86 13.30 -3.27
CA ASN A 362 21.19 12.86 -4.62
C ASN A 362 21.88 11.50 -4.55
N TYR A 363 21.49 10.62 -5.46
CA TYR A 363 22.21 9.39 -5.73
C TYR A 363 22.52 9.35 -7.22
N ARG A 364 23.79 9.57 -7.58
CA ARG A 364 24.23 9.74 -8.97
C ARG A 364 23.49 10.88 -9.66
N ASP A 365 22.90 10.61 -10.83
CA ASP A 365 22.07 11.50 -11.65
C ASP A 365 20.60 11.54 -11.22
N HIS A 366 20.25 10.98 -10.05
CA HIS A 366 18.88 10.93 -9.55
C HIS A 366 18.75 11.74 -8.25
N LYS A 367 17.72 12.59 -8.19
CA LYS A 367 17.26 13.24 -6.95
C LYS A 367 16.23 12.34 -6.29
N MET A 368 16.47 12.02 -5.02
CA MET A 368 15.59 11.22 -4.19
C MET A 368 14.92 12.14 -3.16
N THR A 369 13.60 12.09 -3.05
CA THR A 369 12.85 12.78 -1.99
C THR A 369 11.97 11.77 -1.26
N SER A 370 12.07 11.71 0.07
CA SER A 370 11.39 10.73 0.91
C SER A 370 10.93 11.33 2.24
N GLY A 371 10.23 10.53 3.05
CA GLY A 371 9.73 10.95 4.36
C GLY A 371 10.83 11.29 5.37
N SER A 372 10.53 12.24 6.26
CA SER A 372 11.35 12.61 7.43
C SER A 372 10.86 11.90 8.70
N LEU A 373 11.63 12.02 9.80
CA LEU A 373 11.21 11.48 11.10
C LEU A 373 9.80 11.97 11.49
N PRO A 374 8.96 11.10 12.09
CA PRO A 374 9.28 9.77 12.62
C PRO A 374 9.35 8.66 11.56
N SER A 375 9.18 8.94 10.26
CA SER A 375 9.61 7.99 9.23
C SER A 375 11.13 8.02 9.04
N SER A 376 11.77 6.86 9.20
CA SER A 376 13.23 6.74 9.05
C SER A 376 13.70 6.43 7.64
N GLY A 377 12.77 6.17 6.70
CA GLY A 377 13.07 5.61 5.39
C GLY A 377 14.09 6.42 4.58
N GLY A 378 13.83 7.72 4.41
CA GLY A 378 14.69 8.62 3.62
C GLY A 378 16.12 8.70 4.15
N LEU A 379 16.27 8.92 5.46
CA LEU A 379 17.58 9.04 6.13
C LEU A 379 18.39 7.74 6.03
N VAL A 380 17.74 6.60 6.25
CA VAL A 380 18.38 5.29 6.22
C VAL A 380 18.81 4.94 4.79
N MET A 381 17.97 5.20 3.78
CA MET A 381 18.36 5.01 2.38
C MET A 381 19.54 5.89 1.98
N ALA A 382 19.53 7.17 2.36
CA ALA A 382 20.63 8.09 2.09
C ALA A 382 21.95 7.59 2.72
N GLY A 383 21.91 7.15 3.99
CA GLY A 383 23.07 6.57 4.67
C GLY A 383 23.58 5.27 4.04
N ILE A 384 22.69 4.43 3.49
CA ILE A 384 23.07 3.21 2.77
C ILE A 384 23.73 3.56 1.43
N PHE A 385 23.08 4.39 0.62
CA PHE A 385 23.60 4.81 -0.68
C PHE A 385 24.93 5.56 -0.56
N GLY A 386 25.08 6.41 0.45
CA GLY A 386 26.34 7.09 0.73
C GLY A 386 27.49 6.14 1.03
N GLN A 387 27.25 5.03 1.75
CA GLN A 387 28.25 4.00 1.97
C GLN A 387 28.59 3.27 0.67
N LEU A 388 27.57 2.89 -0.12
CA LEU A 388 27.74 2.16 -1.37
C LEU A 388 28.56 2.97 -2.39
N ASP A 389 28.43 4.29 -2.44
CA ASP A 389 29.21 5.17 -3.32
C ASP A 389 30.72 5.20 -2.99
N LYS A 390 31.15 4.64 -1.85
CA LYS A 390 32.57 4.44 -1.53
C LYS A 390 33.16 3.20 -2.20
N TYR A 391 32.33 2.37 -2.83
CA TYR A 391 32.71 1.11 -3.46
C TYR A 391 32.31 1.08 -4.92
N ASN A 392 33.12 0.44 -5.77
CA ASN A 392 32.70 0.13 -7.14
C ASN A 392 31.83 -1.15 -7.16
N TYR A 393 30.63 -1.07 -6.60
CA TYR A 393 29.76 -2.24 -6.43
C TYR A 393 29.03 -2.67 -7.72
N HIS A 394 29.08 -1.85 -8.79
CA HIS A 394 28.44 -2.15 -10.08
C HIS A 394 29.21 -3.20 -10.86
N ASP A 395 30.53 -3.08 -10.85
CA ASP A 395 31.44 -4.03 -11.49
C ASP A 395 31.79 -5.20 -10.56
N ALA A 396 31.29 -5.20 -9.33
CA ALA A 396 31.52 -6.26 -8.36
C ALA A 396 30.80 -7.56 -8.76
N SER A 397 31.35 -8.68 -8.30
CA SER A 397 30.69 -9.98 -8.44
C SER A 397 29.32 -9.96 -7.76
N GLU A 398 28.43 -10.87 -8.13
CA GLU A 398 27.10 -10.96 -7.49
C GLU A 398 27.21 -11.14 -5.97
N ALA A 399 28.16 -11.96 -5.52
CA ALA A 399 28.41 -12.19 -4.10
C ALA A 399 28.94 -10.94 -3.40
N ASP A 400 29.93 -10.25 -3.98
CA ASP A 400 30.48 -9.02 -3.41
C ASP A 400 29.44 -7.90 -3.38
N ARG A 401 28.64 -7.77 -4.44
CA ARG A 401 27.56 -6.80 -4.50
C ARG A 401 26.52 -7.08 -3.42
N ALA A 402 26.06 -8.32 -3.27
CA ALA A 402 25.12 -8.70 -2.21
C ALA A 402 25.72 -8.41 -0.83
N HIS A 403 26.98 -8.75 -0.62
CA HIS A 403 27.71 -8.49 0.63
C HIS A 403 27.77 -6.99 0.97
N LEU A 404 28.14 -6.14 0.00
CA LEU A 404 28.20 -4.69 0.18
C LEU A 404 26.84 -4.10 0.57
N PHE A 405 25.76 -4.51 -0.11
CA PHE A 405 24.41 -4.07 0.24
C PHE A 405 24.01 -4.54 1.64
N ILE A 406 24.25 -5.81 1.98
CA ILE A 406 23.91 -6.37 3.29
C ILE A 406 24.65 -5.62 4.41
N GLU A 407 25.96 -5.42 4.30
CA GLU A 407 26.74 -4.73 5.33
C GLU A 407 26.36 -3.25 5.46
N ALA A 408 26.13 -2.55 4.33
CA ALA A 408 25.69 -1.16 4.35
C ALA A 408 24.29 -1.00 4.98
N MET A 409 23.36 -1.90 4.66
CA MET A 409 22.05 -1.98 5.30
C MET A 409 22.18 -2.22 6.80
N ARG A 410 23.00 -3.19 7.22
CA ARG A 410 23.22 -3.50 8.64
C ARG A 410 23.77 -2.31 9.41
N ASN A 411 24.74 -1.59 8.86
CA ASN A 411 25.29 -0.38 9.46
C ASN A 411 24.20 0.70 9.68
N ALA A 412 23.43 1.03 8.65
CA ALA A 412 22.41 2.07 8.75
C ALA A 412 21.24 1.66 9.67
N TYR A 413 20.82 0.40 9.64
CA TYR A 413 19.79 -0.12 10.56
C TYR A 413 20.28 -0.15 12.01
N TYR A 414 21.56 -0.43 12.25
CA TYR A 414 22.14 -0.33 13.59
C TYR A 414 22.08 1.10 14.13
N GLN A 415 22.39 2.10 13.30
CA GLN A 415 22.26 3.52 13.65
C GLN A 415 20.80 3.92 13.91
N ARG A 416 19.89 3.53 13.01
CA ARG A 416 18.43 3.71 13.17
C ARG A 416 17.94 3.17 14.51
N ALA A 417 18.34 1.94 14.86
CA ALA A 417 17.91 1.27 16.08
C ALA A 417 18.37 1.99 17.36
N ASN A 418 19.57 2.57 17.37
CA ASN A 418 20.12 3.25 18.54
C ASN A 418 19.50 4.63 18.79
N PHE A 419 19.33 5.43 17.73
CA PHE A 419 19.26 6.88 17.88
C PHE A 419 17.97 7.52 17.35
N MET A 420 17.26 6.88 16.43
CA MET A 420 16.11 7.52 15.77
C MET A 420 14.81 7.35 16.57
N GLY A 421 14.00 8.42 16.57
CA GLY A 421 12.70 8.48 17.24
C GLY A 421 11.84 9.61 16.67
N ASP A 422 10.86 10.06 17.46
CA ASP A 422 10.06 11.24 17.13
C ASP A 422 10.89 12.52 17.32
N ALA A 423 11.14 13.25 16.22
CA ALA A 423 11.92 14.49 16.25
C ALA A 423 11.30 15.57 17.14
N ASP A 424 9.97 15.54 17.36
CA ASP A 424 9.27 16.47 18.25
C ASP A 424 9.63 16.24 19.74
N PHE A 425 10.26 15.10 20.07
CA PHE A 425 10.65 14.70 21.41
C PHE A 425 12.17 14.56 21.57
N THR A 426 12.84 13.93 20.60
CA THR A 426 14.30 13.74 20.63
C THR A 426 15.05 15.03 20.31
N HIS A 427 14.41 15.97 19.61
CA HIS A 427 15.04 17.17 19.04
C HIS A 427 16.21 16.84 18.07
N ASP A 428 16.24 15.61 17.56
CA ASP A 428 17.20 15.14 16.56
C ASP A 428 16.46 14.83 15.25
N THR A 429 16.87 15.47 14.17
CA THR A 429 16.32 15.27 12.83
C THR A 429 16.89 14.03 12.14
N GLY A 430 17.95 13.43 12.69
CA GLY A 430 18.63 12.25 12.16
C GLY A 430 19.52 12.53 10.94
N GLU A 431 19.64 13.79 10.51
CA GLU A 431 20.42 14.21 9.34
C GLU A 431 21.91 13.87 9.45
N TRP A 432 22.42 13.67 10.68
CA TRP A 432 23.78 13.22 10.92
C TRP A 432 24.08 11.88 10.22
N LEU A 433 23.08 11.03 9.97
CA LEU A 433 23.29 9.73 9.28
C LEU A 433 23.73 9.92 7.82
N MET A 434 23.37 11.06 7.21
CA MET A 434 23.71 11.39 5.83
C MET A 434 25.00 12.21 5.71
N GLN A 435 25.63 12.58 6.83
CA GLN A 435 26.84 13.40 6.80
C GLN A 435 28.04 12.58 6.32
N PRO A 436 28.97 13.19 5.55
CA PRO A 436 30.14 12.48 5.02
C PRO A 436 30.94 11.74 6.09
N SER A 437 31.11 12.32 7.28
CA SER A 437 31.83 11.69 8.40
C SER A 437 31.15 10.42 8.90
N SER A 438 29.83 10.42 9.05
CA SER A 438 29.05 9.25 9.45
C SER A 438 29.09 8.17 8.39
N ILE A 439 28.96 8.57 7.11
CA ILE A 439 29.06 7.67 5.96
C ILE A 439 30.44 7.02 5.90
N ASP A 440 31.52 7.79 6.02
CA ASP A 440 32.89 7.28 6.00
C ASP A 440 33.16 6.34 7.18
N ALA A 441 32.69 6.70 8.38
CA ALA A 441 32.79 5.84 9.55
C ALA A 441 32.08 4.50 9.34
N MET A 442 30.84 4.51 8.85
CA MET A 442 30.10 3.28 8.57
C MET A 442 30.77 2.46 7.46
N ALA A 443 31.09 3.07 6.32
CA ALA A 443 31.73 2.40 5.20
C ALA A 443 33.06 1.74 5.61
N SER A 444 33.89 2.42 6.42
CA SER A 444 35.18 1.88 6.88
C SER A 444 35.10 0.54 7.62
N THR A 445 33.91 0.16 8.12
CA THR A 445 33.68 -1.13 8.79
C THR A 445 33.41 -2.29 7.83
N ILE A 446 33.13 -2.02 6.56
CA ILE A 446 32.77 -3.04 5.57
C ILE A 446 34.05 -3.68 5.01
N ARG A 447 34.16 -5.00 5.20
CA ARG A 447 35.30 -5.83 4.78
C ARG A 447 34.85 -6.77 3.66
N LEU A 448 35.43 -6.70 2.46
CA LEU A 448 35.05 -7.58 1.34
C LEU A 448 35.39 -9.06 1.59
N ASP A 449 36.39 -9.34 2.43
CA ASP A 449 36.86 -10.69 2.73
C ASP A 449 36.10 -11.35 3.91
N LYS A 450 35.25 -10.61 4.64
CA LYS A 450 34.57 -11.12 5.83
C LYS A 450 33.34 -10.30 6.23
N ALA A 451 32.23 -10.97 6.52
CA ALA A 451 31.06 -10.35 7.15
C ALA A 451 31.31 -9.97 8.61
N ARG A 452 30.82 -8.79 9.02
CA ARG A 452 30.93 -8.34 10.41
C ARG A 452 30.06 -9.20 11.32
N PRO A 453 30.57 -9.77 12.41
CA PRO A 453 29.75 -10.56 13.33
C PRO A 453 28.58 -9.77 13.92
N SER A 454 27.36 -10.33 13.96
CA SER A 454 26.20 -9.66 14.58
C SER A 454 26.38 -9.39 16.07
N SER A 455 27.26 -10.13 16.76
CA SER A 455 27.64 -9.86 18.16
C SER A 455 28.29 -8.48 18.36
N GLU A 456 28.84 -7.87 17.31
CA GLU A 456 29.35 -6.51 17.32
C GLU A 456 28.28 -5.44 17.04
N MET A 457 27.03 -5.88 16.81
CA MET A 457 25.84 -5.06 16.55
C MET A 457 24.66 -5.58 17.41
N PRO A 458 24.72 -5.49 18.74
CA PRO A 458 23.81 -6.19 19.65
C PRO A 458 22.33 -5.77 19.55
N LEU A 459 22.01 -4.72 18.80
CA LEU A 459 20.64 -4.24 18.57
C LEU A 459 20.02 -4.77 17.27
N ILE A 460 20.71 -5.61 16.51
CA ILE A 460 20.12 -6.29 15.37
C ILE A 460 19.74 -7.69 15.80
N SER A 461 18.43 -7.94 15.94
CA SER A 461 17.89 -9.27 16.21
C SER A 461 17.48 -9.99 14.93
N ASP A 462 17.29 -11.31 14.99
CA ASP A 462 16.70 -12.07 13.89
C ASP A 462 15.28 -11.53 13.62
N GLY A 463 15.17 -10.69 12.58
CA GLY A 463 13.93 -10.04 12.21
C GLY A 463 12.87 -11.05 11.75
N THR A 464 11.59 -10.70 11.90
CA THR A 464 10.48 -11.47 11.34
C THR A 464 10.07 -10.90 9.97
N SER A 465 9.57 -11.75 9.06
CA SER A 465 9.23 -11.37 7.68
C SER A 465 7.86 -10.69 7.54
N GLY A 466 7.76 -9.37 7.72
CA GLY A 466 6.48 -8.64 7.58
C GLY A 466 6.01 -8.45 6.13
N THR A 467 4.68 -8.40 5.91
CA THR A 467 4.04 -8.06 4.62
C THR A 467 2.89 -7.06 4.76
N GLN A 468 2.65 -6.53 5.96
CA GLN A 468 1.58 -5.60 6.32
C GLN A 468 1.91 -4.17 5.87
N THR A 469 1.00 -3.20 6.14
CA THR A 469 0.95 -1.85 5.54
C THR A 469 0.34 -1.89 4.14
N THR A 470 0.02 -0.74 3.57
CA THR A 470 -0.37 -0.59 2.18
C THR A 470 0.24 0.68 1.57
N HIS A 471 0.46 0.69 0.25
CA HIS A 471 1.05 1.82 -0.46
C HIS A 471 0.30 2.09 -1.77
N PHE A 472 0.22 3.36 -2.16
CA PHE A 472 -0.24 3.74 -3.48
C PHE A 472 0.48 5.00 -3.99
N SER A 473 0.51 5.11 -5.32
CA SER A 473 1.15 6.19 -6.06
C SER A 473 0.13 6.87 -6.98
N VAL A 474 0.15 8.20 -7.02
CA VAL A 474 -0.69 9.00 -7.94
C VAL A 474 0.15 10.10 -8.57
N ILE A 475 -0.03 10.32 -9.87
CA ILE A 475 0.44 11.51 -10.60
C ILE A 475 -0.71 12.04 -11.46
N ASP A 476 -0.93 13.36 -11.44
CA ASP A 476 -1.90 14.03 -12.32
C ASP A 476 -1.26 14.63 -13.57
N GLY A 477 -2.08 15.08 -14.52
CA GLY A 477 -1.62 15.66 -15.78
C GLY A 477 -0.92 17.01 -15.67
N LYS A 478 -0.80 17.57 -14.45
CA LYS A 478 0.00 18.78 -14.19
C LYS A 478 1.36 18.44 -13.56
N GLY A 479 1.63 17.16 -13.31
CA GLY A 479 2.84 16.70 -12.62
C GLY A 479 2.74 16.71 -11.10
N ASN A 480 1.60 17.12 -10.52
CA ASN A 480 1.42 16.95 -9.08
C ASN A 480 1.38 15.46 -8.77
N ARG A 481 1.96 15.08 -7.65
CA ARG A 481 2.09 13.67 -7.30
C ARG A 481 2.01 13.42 -5.81
N ALA A 482 1.58 12.21 -5.47
CA ALA A 482 1.46 11.71 -4.12
C ALA A 482 2.01 10.27 -4.03
N ALA A 483 2.93 10.05 -3.09
CA ALA A 483 3.33 8.73 -2.63
C ALA A 483 2.78 8.55 -1.21
N VAL A 484 1.89 7.57 -1.01
CA VAL A 484 1.16 7.45 0.25
C VAL A 484 1.30 6.05 0.81
N THR A 485 1.76 5.96 2.05
CA THR A 485 1.89 4.70 2.78
C THR A 485 1.02 4.76 4.03
N LEU A 486 0.14 3.77 4.22
CA LEU A 486 -0.85 3.72 5.30
C LEU A 486 -0.74 2.41 6.07
N SER A 487 -1.05 2.42 7.36
CA SER A 487 -1.00 1.21 8.18
C SER A 487 -2.01 1.20 9.32
N LEU A 488 -2.31 0.00 9.80
CA LEU A 488 -2.89 -0.27 11.13
C LEU A 488 -1.85 -0.94 12.04
N ASN A 489 -0.58 -0.93 11.64
CA ASN A 489 0.48 -1.84 12.02
C ASN A 489 0.23 -3.25 11.47
N ALA A 490 -0.31 -4.16 12.28
CA ALA A 490 -0.52 -5.54 11.87
C ALA A 490 -1.75 -5.70 10.98
N TYR A 491 -1.94 -6.88 10.39
CA TYR A 491 -3.18 -7.17 9.69
C TYR A 491 -4.37 -7.07 10.65
N PHE A 492 -5.32 -6.20 10.29
CA PHE A 492 -6.47 -5.81 11.12
C PHE A 492 -6.09 -5.11 12.45
N GLY A 493 -4.87 -4.59 12.56
CA GLY A 493 -4.39 -3.88 13.76
C GLY A 493 -4.53 -4.70 15.04
N SER A 494 -5.19 -4.13 16.03
CA SER A 494 -5.52 -4.79 17.31
C SER A 494 -6.61 -5.87 17.20
N GLY A 495 -7.28 -5.93 16.05
CA GLY A 495 -8.49 -6.70 15.80
C GLY A 495 -9.73 -6.21 16.56
N PHE A 496 -9.64 -5.12 17.32
CA PHE A 496 -10.77 -4.52 18.03
C PHE A 496 -11.43 -3.42 17.20
N THR A 497 -12.74 -3.54 17.02
CA THR A 497 -13.57 -2.50 16.38
C THR A 497 -14.34 -1.74 17.44
N ALA A 498 -14.29 -0.41 17.43
CA ALA A 498 -15.13 0.41 18.30
C ALA A 498 -16.59 0.33 17.84
N LYS A 499 -17.41 -0.42 18.59
CA LYS A 499 -18.81 -0.68 18.27
C LYS A 499 -19.60 0.62 18.05
N GLY A 500 -20.48 0.63 17.04
CA GLY A 500 -21.29 1.79 16.68
C GLY A 500 -20.58 2.77 15.75
N THR A 501 -19.30 2.54 15.42
CA THR A 501 -18.50 3.44 14.58
C THR A 501 -17.88 2.73 13.37
N GLY A 502 -17.77 1.40 13.41
CA GLY A 502 -17.04 0.63 12.39
C GLY A 502 -15.53 0.91 12.33
N VAL A 503 -14.97 1.66 13.27
CA VAL A 503 -13.53 1.99 13.29
C VAL A 503 -12.75 0.84 13.93
N LEU A 504 -12.04 0.09 13.08
CA LEU A 504 -11.06 -0.91 13.49
C LEU A 504 -9.78 -0.22 13.96
N LEU A 505 -9.32 -0.55 15.17
CA LEU A 505 -8.20 0.14 15.80
C LEU A 505 -6.85 -0.46 15.40
N ASN A 506 -5.88 0.41 15.13
CA ASN A 506 -4.48 0.04 14.96
C ASN A 506 -3.92 -0.67 16.20
N ASN A 507 -2.73 -1.25 16.06
CA ASN A 507 -1.88 -1.66 17.18
C ASN A 507 -0.51 -0.97 17.11
N GLU A 508 -0.48 0.30 16.71
CA GLU A 508 0.74 1.03 16.39
C GLU A 508 1.62 1.29 17.62
N MET A 509 1.07 1.24 18.84
CA MET A 509 1.88 1.36 20.06
C MET A 509 2.95 0.26 20.17
N ASP A 510 2.80 -0.89 19.49
CA ASP A 510 3.84 -1.93 19.43
C ASP A 510 5.12 -1.47 18.73
N ASP A 511 5.07 -0.44 17.87
CA ASP A 511 6.26 0.07 17.20
C ASP A 511 7.17 0.90 18.13
N PHE A 512 6.67 1.32 19.29
CA PHE A 512 7.53 1.83 20.36
C PHE A 512 8.37 0.72 20.99
N SER A 513 9.45 1.11 21.64
CA SER A 513 10.17 0.26 22.58
C SER A 513 9.34 0.09 23.86
N ALA A 514 8.58 -1.01 23.96
CA ALA A 514 7.84 -1.38 25.20
C ALA A 514 8.79 -1.67 26.39
N LYS A 515 10.05 -1.93 26.06
CA LYS A 515 11.19 -2.02 26.96
C LYS A 515 12.42 -1.70 26.11
N PRO A 516 13.28 -0.74 26.50
CA PRO A 516 14.50 -0.45 25.76
C PRO A 516 15.25 -1.73 25.40
N PHE A 517 15.62 -1.82 24.12
CA PHE A 517 16.35 -2.96 23.55
C PHE A 517 15.59 -4.30 23.49
N ALA A 518 14.29 -4.32 23.76
CA ALA A 518 13.43 -5.44 23.40
C ALA A 518 12.88 -5.27 21.96
N PRO A 519 12.80 -6.34 21.15
CA PRO A 519 12.23 -6.25 19.81
C PRO A 519 10.73 -5.90 19.85
N ASN A 520 10.18 -5.25 18.83
CA ASN A 520 8.73 -5.21 18.60
C ASN A 520 8.25 -6.50 17.88
N ARG A 521 6.99 -6.55 17.45
CA ARG A 521 6.45 -7.70 16.71
C ARG A 521 7.20 -8.02 15.41
N TYR A 522 7.82 -7.03 14.78
CA TYR A 522 8.63 -7.19 13.57
C TYR A 522 10.08 -7.60 13.84
N GLY A 523 10.48 -7.75 15.11
CA GLY A 523 11.88 -7.97 15.47
C GLY A 523 12.74 -6.70 15.46
N LEU A 524 12.13 -5.52 15.26
CA LEU A 524 12.85 -4.24 15.34
C LEU A 524 13.14 -3.93 16.80
N VAL A 525 14.42 -3.84 17.12
CA VAL A 525 14.90 -3.40 18.43
C VAL A 525 15.11 -1.89 18.36
N HIS A 526 14.63 -1.17 19.36
CA HIS A 526 14.82 0.27 19.45
C HIS A 526 15.43 0.66 20.81
N GLY A 527 16.35 1.62 20.76
CA GLY A 527 16.87 2.31 21.94
C GLY A 527 15.86 3.29 22.54
N GLU A 528 16.32 4.10 23.48
CA GLU A 528 15.48 4.99 24.29
C GLU A 528 14.80 6.09 23.48
N ALA A 529 15.38 6.50 22.34
CA ALA A 529 14.81 7.51 21.44
C ALA A 529 13.38 7.18 20.98
N ASN A 530 13.04 5.89 20.91
CA ASN A 530 11.71 5.40 20.54
C ASN A 530 10.97 4.73 21.72
N SER A 531 11.25 5.13 22.97
CA SER A 531 10.44 4.73 24.13
C SER A 531 9.04 5.36 24.10
N ILE A 532 8.09 4.71 24.77
CA ILE A 532 6.70 5.19 24.89
C ILE A 532 6.65 6.44 25.77
N GLU A 533 6.13 7.53 25.21
CA GLU A 533 5.83 8.77 25.92
C GLU A 533 4.46 9.30 25.50
N PRO A 534 3.69 9.95 26.40
CA PRO A 534 2.43 10.60 26.06
C PRO A 534 2.55 11.52 24.83
N LYS A 535 1.59 11.43 23.90
CA LYS A 535 1.49 12.24 22.66
C LYS A 535 2.58 12.02 21.62
N LYS A 536 3.61 11.21 21.92
CA LYS A 536 4.69 10.89 21.00
C LYS A 536 4.22 10.02 19.85
N ARG A 537 4.88 10.11 18.70
CA ARG A 537 4.71 9.21 17.55
C ARG A 537 5.81 8.16 17.56
N MET A 538 5.44 6.92 17.27
CA MET A 538 6.39 5.82 17.15
C MET A 538 7.16 5.88 15.83
N LEU A 539 8.46 5.51 15.89
CA LEU A 539 9.33 5.41 14.73
C LEU A 539 8.74 4.46 13.68
N SER A 540 8.74 4.90 12.42
CA SER A 540 8.19 4.15 11.30
C SER A 540 9.25 3.75 10.28
N SER A 541 8.94 2.69 9.52
CA SER A 541 9.70 2.24 8.34
C SER A 541 9.02 2.64 7.02
N MET A 542 7.86 3.30 7.05
CA MET A 542 7.13 3.72 5.84
C MET A 542 7.99 4.64 4.98
N THR A 543 8.27 4.27 3.73
CA THR A 543 9.26 4.97 2.89
C THR A 543 8.64 5.45 1.56
N PRO A 544 7.61 6.33 1.58
CA PRO A 544 7.11 6.93 0.35
C PRO A 544 8.20 7.78 -0.29
N THR A 545 8.48 7.58 -1.57
CA THR A 545 9.68 8.13 -2.22
C THR A 545 9.39 8.57 -3.65
N PHE A 546 9.89 9.75 -4.01
CA PHE A 546 10.00 10.22 -5.39
C PHE A 546 11.44 10.05 -5.88
N ILE A 547 11.58 9.61 -7.13
CA ILE A 547 12.85 9.54 -7.84
C ILE A 547 12.72 10.41 -9.08
N GLU A 548 13.64 11.35 -9.26
CA GLU A 548 13.63 12.30 -10.37
C GLU A 548 14.97 12.27 -11.09
N SER A 549 14.94 12.21 -12.42
CA SER A 549 16.12 12.29 -13.29
C SER A 549 15.73 12.85 -14.65
N ASP A 550 16.71 13.06 -15.53
CA ASP A 550 16.49 13.43 -16.94
C ASP A 550 15.67 12.38 -17.71
N LYS A 551 15.55 11.15 -17.19
CA LYS A 551 14.75 10.07 -17.79
C LYS A 551 13.28 10.11 -17.38
N GLY A 552 12.93 10.93 -16.38
CA GLY A 552 11.57 11.07 -15.86
C GLY A 552 11.46 10.83 -14.36
N ILE A 553 10.22 10.56 -13.94
CA ILE A 553 9.80 10.48 -12.55
C ILE A 553 9.34 9.06 -12.21
N ALA A 554 9.78 8.53 -11.07
CA ALA A 554 9.19 7.36 -10.45
C ALA A 554 8.63 7.69 -9.06
N ILE A 555 7.53 7.03 -8.69
CA ILE A 555 6.84 7.19 -7.41
C ILE A 555 6.75 5.82 -6.75
N LEU A 556 7.54 5.62 -5.70
CA LEU A 556 7.77 4.32 -5.08
C LEU A 556 7.38 4.30 -3.61
N GLY A 557 7.06 3.08 -3.20
CA GLY A 557 6.83 2.68 -1.82
C GLY A 557 6.23 1.28 -1.82
N THR A 558 6.22 0.65 -0.65
CA THR A 558 5.78 -0.75 -0.53
C THR A 558 5.30 -1.02 0.90
N PRO A 559 4.39 -1.98 1.08
CA PRO A 559 4.22 -2.64 2.38
C PRO A 559 5.43 -3.51 2.74
N GLY A 560 5.52 -3.96 4.00
CA GLY A 560 6.59 -4.89 4.43
C GLY A 560 7.12 -4.71 5.86
N GLY A 561 6.48 -3.89 6.70
CA GLY A 561 6.96 -3.61 8.06
C GLY A 561 8.43 -3.16 8.08
N ALA A 562 9.28 -3.90 8.81
CA ALA A 562 10.72 -3.63 8.91
C ALA A 562 11.48 -3.64 7.56
N LYS A 563 10.95 -4.30 6.53
CA LYS A 563 11.60 -4.45 5.21
C LYS A 563 11.30 -3.33 4.23
N ILE A 564 10.40 -2.40 4.56
CA ILE A 564 9.96 -1.37 3.62
C ILE A 564 11.17 -0.59 3.08
N ILE A 565 12.08 -0.15 3.96
CA ILE A 565 13.25 0.65 3.57
C ILE A 565 14.13 -0.12 2.58
N THR A 566 14.47 -1.38 2.88
CA THR A 566 15.34 -2.18 2.01
C THR A 566 14.67 -2.60 0.72
N MET A 567 13.36 -2.86 0.72
CA MET A 567 12.61 -3.16 -0.49
C MET A 567 12.52 -1.95 -1.42
N VAL A 568 12.28 -0.74 -0.88
CA VAL A 568 12.31 0.50 -1.69
C VAL A 568 13.72 0.76 -2.22
N LEU A 569 14.75 0.59 -1.39
CA LEU A 569 16.14 0.76 -1.81
C LEU A 569 16.55 -0.15 -2.98
N LEU A 570 16.06 -1.39 -3.01
CA LEU A 570 16.39 -2.38 -4.04
C LEU A 570 15.51 -2.29 -5.30
N SER A 571 14.37 -1.59 -5.22
CA SER A 571 13.43 -1.40 -6.33
C SER A 571 13.95 -0.31 -7.28
#